data_AF-A0A4U9HG27-F1
#
_entry.id   AF-A0A4U9HG27-F1
#
_cell.length_a   1.000
_cell.length_b   1.000
_cell.length_c   1.000
_cell.angle_alpha   90.00
_cell.angle_beta   90.00
_cell.angle_gamma   90.00
#
_symmetry.space_group_name_H-M   'P 1'
#
loop_
_entity.id
_entity.type
_entity.pdbx_description
1 polymer ?
#
loop_
_entity_poly.entity_id
_entity_poly.type
_entity_poly.pdbx_seq_one_letter_code
_entity_poly.pdbx_strand_id
1 'polypeptide(L)'
;MIDGSAAEWLNDEDACYTVLQPLSGEQTPQRCSQAELALLAAELTLSTPSGDDIFNHPVDLLDIPGVDAECEQTLTSILLSAKRRWLLHRSGDCSQPDLLLVSSAAAERQAVLPAAKALARWQRVQQGCLPAPADKPDVIWLLTARSDAAQAYEAAVQRHIGLPGVHWGTLLAQDAQDTRRMLDYLTTAIDRHARQRRLDDQRQALLDILTKTVLGDWLPTADGDEHRQQEQIARRLLQTLQARTGTHGDLLQQLLPPQEALLHLYQQPAPLAGDRPLGIGIELDLLAPLAAGGDSSPPASSFADAVLRLWLAHLRRLADNRALQRQLDIDGRCLNLLADTLINAAWRLGIDRQLRDALATDSGNAQRQTSLALGVLGDFVAWLGFQQCPPPQRPASRIHQGQPIFVSPHASSGDPATVAPDPAGNRAGQ
;
A
#
# COMPACT_ATOMS: atom_id res chain seq x y z
N MET A 1 -20.26 40.63 4.43
CA MET A 1 -21.60 40.47 5.04
C MET A 1 -22.09 39.12 4.54
N ILE A 2 -22.04 38.11 5.41
CA ILE A 2 -22.61 36.80 5.09
C ILE A 2 -24.11 36.99 5.32
N ASP A 3 -24.90 37.09 4.24
CA ASP A 3 -26.36 37.11 4.37
C ASP A 3 -26.79 35.73 4.87
N GLY A 4 -27.13 35.66 6.16
CA GLY A 4 -27.61 34.45 6.85
C GLY A 4 -29.04 34.04 6.46
N SER A 5 -29.71 34.80 5.59
CA SER A 5 -31.09 34.55 5.14
C SER A 5 -31.25 33.19 4.43
N ALA A 6 -30.19 32.67 3.81
CA ALA A 6 -30.19 31.33 3.19
C ALA A 6 -30.12 30.17 4.19
N ALA A 7 -29.83 30.47 5.46
CA ALA A 7 -29.65 29.50 6.55
C ALA A 7 -30.70 29.65 7.66
N GLU A 8 -31.70 30.53 7.50
CA GLU A 8 -32.77 30.72 8.50
C GLU A 8 -33.55 29.43 8.79
N TRP A 9 -33.66 28.52 7.81
CA TRP A 9 -34.28 27.19 7.98
C TRP A 9 -33.48 26.25 8.90
N LEU A 10 -32.21 26.54 9.18
CA LEU A 10 -31.38 25.79 10.14
C LEU A 10 -31.62 26.26 11.59
N ASN A 11 -32.37 27.34 11.78
CA ASN A 11 -32.63 27.94 13.09
C ASN A 11 -33.98 27.45 13.62
N ASP A 12 -33.94 26.49 14.53
CA ASP A 12 -35.09 26.01 15.29
C ASP A 12 -35.34 26.88 16.55
N GLU A 13 -36.55 26.88 17.11
CA GLU A 13 -36.87 27.65 18.33
C GLU A 13 -36.02 27.21 19.55
N ASP A 14 -35.51 25.97 19.55
CA ASP A 14 -34.61 25.40 20.56
C ASP A 14 -33.12 25.51 20.20
N ALA A 15 -32.75 26.25 19.15
CA ALA A 15 -31.36 26.31 18.68
C ALA A 15 -30.41 27.00 19.66
N CYS A 16 -29.24 26.39 19.90
CA CYS A 16 -28.17 27.00 20.67
C CYS A 16 -27.52 28.13 19.86
N TYR A 17 -27.53 29.36 20.42
CA TYR A 17 -26.92 30.53 19.82
C TYR A 17 -25.58 30.85 20.45
N THR A 18 -24.58 31.13 19.62
CA THR A 18 -23.26 31.59 20.05
C THR A 18 -23.04 33.02 19.60
N VAL A 19 -22.35 33.81 20.44
CA VAL A 19 -21.99 35.18 20.11
C VAL A 19 -20.63 35.17 19.42
N LEU A 20 -20.59 35.49 18.14
CA LEU A 20 -19.36 35.66 17.38
C LEU A 20 -18.74 37.01 17.67
N GLN A 21 -17.50 36.98 18.14
CA GLN A 21 -16.68 38.17 18.29
C GLN A 21 -15.77 38.32 17.07
N PRO A 22 -15.78 39.47 16.39
CA PRO A 22 -14.91 39.71 15.24
C PRO A 22 -13.44 39.79 15.68
N LEU A 23 -12.57 39.14 14.89
CA LEU A 23 -11.13 39.05 15.19
C LEU A 23 -10.39 40.39 14.97
N SER A 24 -10.91 41.26 14.11
CA SER A 24 -10.41 42.62 13.87
C SER A 24 -11.54 43.62 14.11
N GLY A 25 -11.21 44.68 14.87
CA GLY A 25 -12.17 45.60 15.49
C GLY A 25 -13.07 46.42 14.56
N GLU A 26 -14.14 46.93 15.16
CA GLU A 26 -15.26 47.73 14.63
C GLU A 26 -16.49 46.99 14.09
N GLN A 27 -16.66 45.69 14.37
CA GLN A 27 -17.94 45.03 14.15
C GLN A 27 -18.63 44.69 15.48
N THR A 28 -19.94 44.87 15.53
CA THR A 28 -20.73 44.46 16.69
C THR A 28 -20.75 42.94 16.78
N PRO A 29 -20.71 42.37 17.99
CA PRO A 29 -20.82 40.92 18.16
C PRO A 29 -22.11 40.42 17.53
N GLN A 30 -22.00 39.43 16.62
CA GLN A 30 -23.14 38.87 15.91
C GLN A 30 -23.59 37.58 16.60
N ARG A 31 -24.90 37.43 16.84
CA ARG A 31 -25.47 36.16 17.28
C ARG A 31 -25.65 35.27 16.07
N CYS A 32 -25.12 34.06 16.13
CA CYS A 32 -25.21 33.07 15.07
C CYS A 32 -25.60 31.74 15.70
N SER A 33 -26.47 30.97 15.04
CA SER A 33 -26.83 29.65 15.55
C SER A 33 -25.68 28.66 15.35
N GLN A 34 -25.64 27.60 16.15
CA GLN A 34 -24.67 26.53 15.96
C GLN A 34 -24.78 25.88 14.57
N ALA A 35 -25.98 25.77 14.02
CA ALA A 35 -26.20 25.17 12.70
C ALA A 35 -25.67 26.05 11.55
N GLU A 36 -25.86 27.38 11.66
CA GLU A 36 -25.24 28.34 10.74
C GLU A 36 -23.71 28.31 10.84
N LEU A 37 -23.15 28.24 12.05
CA LEU A 37 -21.70 28.09 12.25
C LEU A 37 -21.18 26.77 11.68
N ALA A 38 -21.90 25.68 11.89
CA ALA A 38 -21.57 24.38 11.34
C ALA A 38 -21.64 24.36 9.81
N LEU A 39 -22.45 25.21 9.17
CA LEU A 39 -22.46 25.40 7.72
C LEU A 39 -21.22 26.20 7.26
N LEU A 40 -20.94 27.33 7.92
CA LEU A 40 -19.92 28.31 7.51
C LEU A 40 -18.48 27.88 7.83
N ALA A 41 -18.26 27.16 8.93
CA ALA A 41 -16.93 26.73 9.37
C ALA A 41 -16.47 25.47 8.63
N ALA A 42 -15.18 25.31 8.33
CA ALA A 42 -14.69 24.06 7.74
C ALA A 42 -14.83 22.87 8.72
N GLU A 43 -14.60 23.13 10.01
CA GLU A 43 -14.68 22.19 11.13
C GLU A 43 -15.15 22.97 12.35
N LEU A 44 -16.11 22.42 13.12
CA LEU A 44 -16.61 23.03 14.36
C LEU A 44 -16.22 22.13 15.53
N THR A 45 -15.26 22.59 16.33
CA THR A 45 -14.82 21.91 17.55
C THR A 45 -15.31 22.68 18.77
N LEU A 46 -16.02 21.99 19.66
CA LEU A 46 -16.54 22.52 20.91
C LEU A 46 -15.71 21.92 22.04
N SER A 47 -14.82 22.71 22.62
CA SER A 47 -14.07 22.29 23.81
C SER A 47 -14.89 22.57 25.06
N THR A 48 -15.06 21.58 25.94
CA THR A 48 -15.66 21.84 27.25
C THR A 48 -14.73 22.72 28.09
N PRO A 49 -15.22 23.84 28.67
CA PRO A 49 -14.37 24.71 29.47
C PRO A 49 -13.89 23.96 30.72
N SER A 50 -12.61 24.11 31.04
CA SER A 50 -11.99 23.57 32.26
C SER A 50 -12.67 24.16 33.51
N GLY A 51 -13.70 23.49 34.03
CA GLY A 51 -14.45 23.95 35.20
C GLY A 51 -15.89 23.44 35.31
N ASP A 52 -16.50 22.98 34.22
CA ASP A 52 -17.76 22.25 34.29
C ASP A 52 -17.50 20.78 34.65
N ASP A 53 -17.97 20.33 35.82
CA ASP A 53 -17.81 18.98 36.40
C ASP A 53 -18.46 17.83 35.57
N ILE A 54 -18.77 18.06 34.29
CA ILE A 54 -19.41 17.09 33.41
C ILE A 54 -18.43 15.99 32.99
N PHE A 55 -17.17 16.36 32.73
CA PHE A 55 -16.09 15.42 32.40
C PHE A 55 -14.88 15.65 33.31
N ASN A 56 -14.25 14.56 33.77
CA ASN A 56 -13.07 14.61 34.65
C ASN A 56 -11.81 15.21 33.98
N HIS A 57 -11.87 15.50 32.69
CA HIS A 57 -10.78 16.04 31.87
C HIS A 57 -11.39 16.84 30.70
N PRO A 58 -10.63 17.78 30.09
CA PRO A 58 -11.12 18.53 28.94
C PRO A 58 -11.43 17.58 27.78
N VAL A 59 -12.62 17.72 27.18
CA VAL A 59 -13.09 16.93 26.04
C VAL A 59 -13.37 17.87 24.89
N ASP A 60 -12.81 17.53 23.72
CA ASP A 60 -13.10 18.22 22.47
C ASP A 60 -14.20 17.46 21.73
N LEU A 61 -15.33 18.12 21.50
CA LEU A 61 -16.44 17.58 20.71
C LEU A 61 -16.35 18.13 19.29
N LEU A 62 -16.14 17.23 18.32
CA LEU A 62 -16.22 17.57 16.91
C LEU A 62 -17.67 17.44 16.43
N ASP A 63 -18.28 18.55 16.02
CA ASP A 63 -19.63 18.56 15.47
C ASP A 63 -19.61 18.21 13.98
N ILE A 64 -20.37 17.18 13.60
CA ILE A 64 -20.59 16.77 12.22
C ILE A 64 -22.06 17.03 11.91
N PRO A 65 -22.38 17.88 10.91
CA PRO A 65 -23.76 18.27 10.65
C PRO A 65 -24.65 17.04 10.38
N GLY A 66 -25.89 17.11 10.88
CA GLY A 66 -26.86 16.02 10.82
C GLY A 66 -27.41 15.72 9.42
N VAL A 67 -28.33 14.76 9.35
CA VAL A 67 -29.09 14.46 8.13
C VAL A 67 -30.46 15.10 8.23
N ASP A 68 -30.55 16.36 7.81
CA ASP A 68 -31.84 17.07 7.77
C ASP A 68 -32.57 16.76 6.47
N ALA A 69 -33.80 16.27 6.60
CA ALA A 69 -34.68 15.91 5.48
C ALA A 69 -35.36 17.13 4.84
N GLU A 70 -35.33 18.29 5.50
CA GLU A 70 -36.14 19.48 5.18
C GLU A 70 -35.38 20.57 4.41
N CYS A 71 -34.16 20.29 3.95
CA CYS A 71 -33.39 21.25 3.17
C CYS A 71 -33.96 21.39 1.74
N GLU A 72 -34.83 22.38 1.52
CA GLU A 72 -35.45 22.66 0.21
C GLU A 72 -34.42 23.06 -0.87
N GLN A 73 -33.26 23.57 -0.47
CA GLN A 73 -32.21 24.03 -1.38
C GLN A 73 -31.24 22.90 -1.78
N THR A 74 -31.29 22.49 -3.05
CA THR A 74 -30.49 21.38 -3.60
C THR A 74 -28.97 21.56 -3.45
N LEU A 75 -28.44 22.77 -3.66
CA LEU A 75 -27.00 23.01 -3.56
C LEU A 75 -26.50 22.87 -2.12
N THR A 76 -27.27 23.37 -1.16
CA THR A 76 -26.94 23.31 0.27
C THR A 76 -26.97 21.87 0.76
N SER A 77 -27.95 21.06 0.32
CA SER A 77 -28.01 19.63 0.68
C SER A 77 -26.83 18.84 0.10
N ILE A 78 -26.42 19.13 -1.13
CA ILE A 78 -25.23 18.53 -1.76
C ILE A 78 -23.97 18.91 -0.99
N LEU A 79 -23.77 20.20 -0.68
CA LEU A 79 -22.62 20.68 0.07
C LEU A 79 -22.54 20.05 1.47
N LEU A 80 -23.65 19.99 2.20
CA LEU A 80 -23.72 19.34 3.51
C LEU A 80 -23.45 17.83 3.39
N SER A 81 -23.94 17.15 2.36
CA SER A 81 -23.62 15.73 2.11
C SER A 81 -22.13 15.50 1.87
N ALA A 82 -21.50 16.35 1.05
CA ALA A 82 -20.08 16.27 0.76
C ALA A 82 -19.24 16.58 2.01
N LYS A 83 -19.62 17.62 2.75
CA LYS A 83 -18.97 18.05 3.98
C LYS A 83 -19.01 16.97 5.06
N ARG A 84 -20.16 16.34 5.30
CA ARG A 84 -20.29 15.22 6.27
C ARG A 84 -19.36 14.08 5.92
N ARG A 85 -19.36 13.66 4.65
CA ARG A 85 -18.49 12.58 4.18
C ARG A 85 -17.01 12.94 4.34
N TRP A 86 -16.66 14.17 4.02
CA TRP A 86 -15.28 14.65 4.15
C TRP A 86 -14.85 14.74 5.61
N LEU A 87 -15.66 15.33 6.49
CA LEU A 87 -15.39 15.45 7.92
C LEU A 87 -15.24 14.08 8.58
N LEU A 88 -16.11 13.12 8.26
CA LEU A 88 -16.02 11.77 8.81
C LEU A 88 -14.74 11.04 8.36
N HIS A 89 -14.31 11.23 7.10
CA HIS A 89 -13.04 10.67 6.65
C HIS A 89 -11.83 11.35 7.30
N ARG A 90 -11.83 12.68 7.33
CA ARG A 90 -10.75 13.47 7.91
C ARG A 90 -10.60 13.22 9.41
N SER A 91 -11.71 13.14 10.15
CA SER A 91 -11.68 12.86 11.58
C SER A 91 -11.10 11.47 11.85
N GLY A 92 -11.44 10.48 11.03
CA GLY A 92 -10.85 9.14 11.08
C GLY A 92 -9.34 9.15 10.86
N ASP A 93 -8.88 9.82 9.81
CA ASP A 93 -7.49 9.77 9.36
C ASP A 93 -6.55 10.68 10.19
N CYS A 94 -7.04 11.84 10.67
CA CYS A 94 -6.19 12.85 11.33
C CYS A 94 -6.37 12.95 12.85
N SER A 95 -7.62 12.96 13.33
CA SER A 95 -7.90 13.30 14.73
C SER A 95 -8.09 12.07 15.62
N GLN A 96 -8.37 10.90 15.03
CA GLN A 96 -8.65 9.62 15.70
C GLN A 96 -9.54 9.80 16.95
N PRO A 97 -10.81 10.21 16.78
CA PRO A 97 -11.71 10.41 17.90
C PRO A 97 -11.94 9.09 18.65
N ASP A 98 -11.99 9.17 19.97
CA ASP A 98 -12.14 8.00 20.86
C ASP A 98 -13.51 7.33 20.70
N LEU A 99 -14.52 8.11 20.33
CA LEU A 99 -15.91 7.67 20.23
C LEU A 99 -16.65 8.50 19.17
N LEU A 100 -17.52 7.85 18.40
CA LEU A 100 -18.41 8.51 17.44
C LEU A 100 -19.86 8.37 17.90
N LEU A 101 -20.51 9.50 18.14
CA LEU A 101 -21.93 9.58 18.47
C LEU A 101 -22.74 9.85 17.21
N VAL A 102 -23.77 9.03 16.97
CA VAL A 102 -24.62 9.10 15.77
C VAL A 102 -26.07 9.32 16.20
N SER A 103 -26.61 10.51 15.95
CA SER A 103 -28.01 10.84 16.23
C SER A 103 -28.96 10.53 15.06
N SER A 104 -28.46 10.66 13.83
CA SER A 104 -29.14 10.26 12.58
C SER A 104 -28.10 9.94 11.50
N ALA A 105 -28.19 8.76 10.90
CA ALA A 105 -27.24 8.33 9.87
C ALA A 105 -27.78 8.46 8.43
N ALA A 106 -29.10 8.37 8.24
CA ALA A 106 -29.72 8.44 6.93
C ALA A 106 -31.20 8.86 7.02
N ALA A 107 -31.57 9.89 6.26
CA ALA A 107 -32.96 10.32 6.08
C ALA A 107 -33.65 9.63 4.90
N GLU A 108 -32.88 9.15 3.92
CA GLU A 108 -33.38 8.52 2.70
C GLU A 108 -32.81 7.12 2.48
N ARG A 109 -33.59 6.27 1.81
CA ARG A 109 -33.16 4.92 1.45
C ARG A 109 -31.86 4.87 0.63
N GLN A 110 -31.64 5.86 -0.25
CA GLN A 110 -30.44 5.92 -1.09
C GLN A 110 -29.18 6.23 -0.29
N ALA A 111 -29.31 6.94 0.83
CA ALA A 111 -28.21 7.34 1.71
C ALA A 111 -27.76 6.21 2.66
N VAL A 112 -28.59 5.18 2.87
CA VAL A 112 -28.30 4.05 3.79
C VAL A 112 -26.97 3.37 3.47
N LEU A 113 -26.76 2.95 2.22
CA LEU A 113 -25.57 2.20 1.85
C LEU A 113 -24.28 3.06 1.87
N PRO A 114 -24.28 4.30 1.34
CA PRO A 114 -23.16 5.22 1.51
C PRO A 114 -22.81 5.50 2.98
N ALA A 115 -23.83 5.77 3.82
CA ALA A 115 -23.63 6.05 5.24
C ALA A 115 -23.03 4.84 5.98
N ALA A 116 -23.58 3.65 5.75
CA ALA A 116 -23.05 2.41 6.33
C ALA A 116 -21.60 2.15 5.91
N LYS A 117 -21.26 2.34 4.63
CA LYS A 117 -19.88 2.20 4.14
C LYS A 117 -18.94 3.22 4.77
N ALA A 118 -19.39 4.45 4.98
CA ALA A 118 -18.59 5.51 5.58
C ALA A 118 -18.31 5.20 7.07
N LEU A 119 -19.32 4.79 7.83
CA LEU A 119 -19.18 4.37 9.24
C LEU A 119 -18.31 3.11 9.38
N ALA A 120 -18.53 2.09 8.55
CA ALA A 120 -17.71 0.88 8.55
C ALA A 120 -16.25 1.13 8.13
N ARG A 121 -15.99 2.14 7.28
CA ARG A 121 -14.62 2.58 6.98
C ARG A 121 -14.03 3.32 8.18
N TRP A 122 -14.76 4.25 8.77
CA TRP A 122 -14.30 4.98 9.95
C TRP A 122 -13.91 4.02 11.08
N GLN A 123 -14.75 3.02 11.37
CA GLN A 123 -14.45 1.99 12.37
C GLN A 123 -13.19 1.19 12.04
N ARG A 124 -13.00 0.80 10.77
CA ARG A 124 -11.77 0.11 10.33
C ARG A 124 -10.53 0.98 10.48
N VAL A 125 -10.63 2.28 10.19
CA VAL A 125 -9.52 3.21 10.39
C VAL A 125 -9.20 3.35 11.88
N GLN A 126 -10.21 3.41 12.75
CA GLN A 126 -10.00 3.47 14.20
C GLN A 126 -9.39 2.19 14.78
N GLN A 127 -9.72 1.02 14.25
CA GLN A 127 -9.22 -0.27 14.74
C GLN A 127 -7.86 -0.64 14.12
N GLY A 128 -7.57 -0.13 12.93
CA GLY A 128 -6.32 -0.38 12.22
C GLY A 128 -6.14 -1.87 11.93
N CYS A 129 -5.07 -2.47 12.47
CA CYS A 129 -4.76 -3.89 12.33
C CYS A 129 -5.25 -4.75 13.51
N LEU A 130 -5.89 -4.15 14.51
CA LEU A 130 -6.40 -4.88 15.68
C LEU A 130 -7.74 -5.57 15.38
N PRO A 131 -8.03 -6.70 16.05
CA PRO A 131 -9.37 -7.28 16.04
C PRO A 131 -10.39 -6.31 16.67
N ALA A 132 -11.67 -6.51 16.33
CA ALA A 132 -12.75 -5.70 16.90
C ALA A 132 -12.71 -5.70 18.44
N PRO A 133 -12.98 -4.54 19.08
CA PRO A 133 -12.93 -4.43 20.52
C PRO A 133 -13.94 -5.39 21.16
N ALA A 134 -13.49 -6.19 22.12
CA ALA A 134 -14.33 -7.18 22.79
C ALA A 134 -15.25 -6.55 23.85
N ASP A 135 -14.89 -5.39 24.41
CA ASP A 135 -15.51 -4.85 25.63
C ASP A 135 -16.36 -3.59 25.42
N LYS A 136 -16.00 -2.69 24.49
CA LYS A 136 -16.72 -1.41 24.29
C LYS A 136 -16.76 -1.00 22.81
N PRO A 137 -17.94 -0.66 22.25
CA PRO A 137 -18.06 -0.20 20.88
C PRO A 137 -17.58 1.24 20.70
N ASP A 138 -16.88 1.52 19.58
CA ASP A 138 -16.39 2.86 19.22
C ASP A 138 -17.50 3.75 18.61
N VAL A 139 -18.54 3.14 18.04
CA VAL A 139 -19.68 3.83 17.44
C VAL A 139 -20.90 3.67 18.35
N ILE A 140 -21.57 4.77 18.67
CA ILE A 140 -22.74 4.76 19.55
C ILE A 140 -23.88 5.52 18.89
N TRP A 141 -25.03 4.86 18.80
CA TRP A 141 -26.26 5.49 18.39
C TRP A 141 -26.90 6.23 19.55
N LEU A 142 -27.19 7.51 19.36
CA LEU A 142 -27.92 8.34 20.30
C LEU A 142 -29.40 8.39 19.89
N LEU A 143 -30.25 7.86 20.75
CA LEU A 143 -31.70 7.89 20.58
C LEU A 143 -32.24 9.09 21.35
N THR A 144 -32.59 10.14 20.60
CA THR A 144 -33.17 11.39 21.13
C THR A 144 -34.66 11.46 20.80
N ALA A 145 -35.41 12.39 21.40
CA ALA A 145 -36.82 12.60 21.08
C ALA A 145 -37.08 12.94 19.59
N ARG A 146 -36.07 13.46 18.87
CA ARG A 146 -36.13 13.76 17.43
C ARG A 146 -35.91 12.53 16.54
N SER A 147 -35.50 11.38 17.11
CA SER A 147 -35.09 10.17 16.38
C SER A 147 -36.25 9.25 15.96
N ASP A 148 -37.50 9.54 16.32
CA ASP A 148 -38.64 8.65 16.04
C ASP A 148 -39.05 8.59 14.56
N ALA A 149 -38.69 9.59 13.74
CA ALA A 149 -39.15 9.69 12.35
C ALA A 149 -38.41 8.78 11.35
N ALA A 150 -37.22 8.23 11.67
CA ALA A 150 -36.35 7.54 10.70
C ALA A 150 -35.83 6.15 11.12
N GLN A 151 -36.47 5.48 12.10
CA GLN A 151 -36.01 4.18 12.65
C GLN A 151 -35.78 3.08 11.60
N ALA A 152 -36.54 3.07 10.50
CA ALA A 152 -36.40 2.04 9.47
C ALA A 152 -35.07 2.13 8.69
N TYR A 153 -34.61 3.34 8.38
CA TYR A 153 -33.36 3.55 7.64
C TYR A 153 -32.15 3.37 8.56
N GLU A 154 -32.26 3.82 9.81
CA GLU A 154 -31.22 3.61 10.81
C GLU A 154 -30.99 2.14 11.12
N ALA A 155 -32.07 1.36 11.30
CA ALA A 155 -31.97 -0.08 11.48
C ALA A 155 -31.30 -0.76 10.26
N ALA A 156 -31.53 -0.24 9.05
CA ALA A 156 -30.85 -0.75 7.86
C ALA A 156 -29.34 -0.42 7.87
N VAL A 157 -28.95 0.78 8.30
CA VAL A 157 -27.54 1.16 8.46
C VAL A 157 -26.86 0.31 9.53
N GLN A 158 -27.48 0.15 10.71
CA GLN A 158 -26.98 -0.66 11.82
C GLN A 158 -26.71 -2.12 11.40
N ARG A 159 -27.64 -2.72 10.64
CA ARG A 159 -27.46 -4.08 10.08
C ARG A 159 -26.27 -4.20 9.13
N HIS A 160 -25.91 -3.14 8.43
CA HIS A 160 -24.78 -3.14 7.49
C HIS A 160 -23.42 -2.93 8.17
N ILE A 161 -23.39 -2.27 9.34
CA ILE A 161 -22.15 -2.02 10.09
C ILE A 161 -21.70 -3.30 10.81
N GLY A 162 -22.62 -4.01 11.45
CA GLY A 162 -22.30 -5.27 12.12
C GLY A 162 -23.22 -5.59 13.30
N LEU A 163 -22.69 -6.41 14.21
CA LEU A 163 -23.43 -6.91 15.37
C LEU A 163 -23.56 -5.84 16.48
N PRO A 164 -24.75 -5.70 17.09
CA PRO A 164 -24.95 -4.84 18.26
C PRO A 164 -24.06 -5.28 19.42
N GLY A 165 -23.58 -4.33 20.22
CA GLY A 165 -22.73 -4.54 21.39
C GLY A 165 -21.25 -4.74 21.06
N VAL A 166 -20.91 -5.26 19.88
CA VAL A 166 -19.53 -5.42 19.43
C VAL A 166 -19.10 -4.25 18.54
N HIS A 167 -19.89 -3.94 17.51
CA HIS A 167 -19.50 -2.92 16.53
C HIS A 167 -20.14 -1.57 16.81
N TRP A 168 -21.33 -1.57 17.42
CA TRP A 168 -22.05 -0.36 17.78
C TRP A 168 -22.88 -0.57 19.05
N GLY A 169 -23.06 0.51 19.82
CA GLY A 169 -23.93 0.56 21.00
C GLY A 169 -25.08 1.54 20.82
N THR A 170 -26.01 1.57 21.78
CA THR A 170 -27.13 2.53 21.82
C THR A 170 -27.17 3.20 23.18
N LEU A 171 -27.30 4.52 23.19
CA LEU A 171 -27.56 5.33 24.39
C LEU A 171 -28.86 6.11 24.17
N LEU A 172 -29.66 6.20 25.22
CA LEU A 172 -30.89 6.99 25.24
C LEU A 172 -30.58 8.36 25.83
N ALA A 173 -31.16 9.40 25.24
CA ALA A 173 -31.09 10.78 25.73
C ALA A 173 -32.46 11.45 25.54
N GLN A 174 -33.50 10.81 26.09
CA GLN A 174 -34.88 11.32 26.07
C GLN A 174 -35.17 12.16 27.30
N ASP A 175 -34.78 11.66 28.48
CA ASP A 175 -35.02 12.31 29.76
C ASP A 175 -33.72 12.80 30.43
N ALA A 176 -33.84 13.74 31.37
CA ALA A 176 -32.69 14.26 32.14
C ALA A 176 -31.92 13.14 32.90
N GLN A 177 -32.60 12.06 33.29
CA GLN A 177 -31.97 10.90 33.92
C GLN A 177 -31.16 10.07 32.93
N ASP A 178 -31.65 9.93 31.69
CA ASP A 178 -30.96 9.21 30.63
C ASP A 178 -29.73 9.99 30.16
N THR A 179 -29.84 11.31 30.06
CA THR A 179 -28.69 12.20 29.79
C THR A 179 -27.60 12.04 30.85
N ARG A 180 -27.95 11.91 32.14
CA ARG A 180 -26.96 11.65 33.20
C ARG A 180 -26.27 10.30 33.02
N ARG A 181 -27.02 9.23 32.74
CA ARG A 181 -26.46 7.90 32.47
C ARG A 181 -25.56 7.88 31.24
N MET A 182 -25.95 8.60 30.19
CA MET A 182 -25.15 8.78 28.99
C MET A 182 -23.82 9.46 29.33
N LEU A 183 -23.83 10.53 30.14
CA LEU A 183 -22.62 11.21 30.58
C LEU A 183 -21.73 10.32 31.45
N ASP A 184 -22.30 9.54 32.38
CA ASP A 184 -21.56 8.57 33.19
C ASP A 184 -20.89 7.47 32.32
N TYR A 185 -21.57 7.03 31.27
CA TYR A 185 -20.99 6.11 30.30
C TYR A 185 -19.85 6.77 29.50
N LEU A 186 -20.09 7.98 28.98
CA LEU A 186 -19.12 8.70 28.16
C LEU A 186 -17.87 9.07 28.95
N THR A 187 -17.99 9.50 30.20
CA THR A 187 -16.84 9.75 31.10
C THR A 187 -16.00 8.50 31.33
N THR A 188 -16.62 7.32 31.35
CA THR A 188 -15.92 6.03 31.50
C THR A 188 -15.37 5.50 30.17
N ALA A 189 -15.95 5.90 29.04
CA ALA A 189 -15.53 5.49 27.69
C ALA A 189 -14.39 6.37 27.14
N ILE A 190 -14.47 7.67 27.40
CA ILE A 190 -13.46 8.67 27.05
C ILE A 190 -12.42 8.65 28.16
N ASP A 191 -11.54 7.63 28.18
CA ASP A 191 -10.41 7.56 29.10
C ASP A 191 -9.10 7.73 28.33
N ARG A 192 -8.30 8.73 28.72
CA ARG A 192 -6.99 9.01 28.12
C ARG A 192 -6.06 7.80 28.18
N HIS A 193 -6.14 7.00 29.24
CA HIS A 193 -5.31 5.81 29.37
C HIS A 193 -5.76 4.70 28.42
N ALA A 194 -7.06 4.52 28.21
CA ALA A 194 -7.59 3.58 27.23
C ALA A 194 -7.16 3.96 25.80
N ARG A 195 -7.18 5.26 25.47
CA ARG A 195 -6.67 5.76 24.19
C ARG A 195 -5.19 5.44 24.00
N GLN A 196 -4.35 5.74 25.00
CA GLN A 196 -2.91 5.48 24.94
C GLN A 196 -2.62 3.99 24.73
N ARG A 197 -3.28 3.10 25.48
CA ARG A 197 -3.14 1.64 25.32
C ARG A 197 -3.50 1.19 23.91
N ARG A 198 -4.62 1.66 23.38
CA ARG A 198 -5.06 1.34 22.01
C ARG A 198 -4.01 1.74 20.97
N LEU A 199 -3.45 2.94 21.07
CA LEU A 199 -2.41 3.43 20.16
C LEU A 199 -1.12 2.62 20.29
N ASP A 200 -0.73 2.24 21.51
CA ASP A 200 0.43 1.38 21.74
C ASP A 200 0.23 -0.02 21.15
N ASP A 201 -0.95 -0.62 21.33
CA ASP A 201 -1.29 -1.93 20.75
C ASP A 201 -1.29 -1.89 19.22
N GLN A 202 -1.83 -0.83 18.61
CA GLN A 202 -1.78 -0.63 17.16
C GLN A 202 -0.35 -0.47 16.65
N ARG A 203 0.47 0.32 17.36
CA ARG A 203 1.89 0.49 17.04
C ARG A 203 2.62 -0.84 17.11
N GLN A 204 2.40 -1.63 18.16
CA GLN A 204 3.02 -2.95 18.31
C GLN A 204 2.56 -3.91 17.20
N ALA A 205 1.27 -3.94 16.86
CA ALA A 205 0.75 -4.76 15.77
C ALA A 205 1.38 -4.38 14.42
N LEU A 206 1.54 -3.08 14.14
CA LEU A 206 2.20 -2.60 12.92
C LEU A 206 3.68 -2.96 12.91
N LEU A 207 4.38 -2.82 14.04
CA LEU A 207 5.77 -3.25 14.16
C LEU A 207 5.90 -4.76 13.93
N ASP A 208 5.01 -5.55 14.51
CA ASP A 208 4.97 -7.00 14.33
C ASP A 208 4.74 -7.38 12.87
N ILE A 209 3.82 -6.71 12.17
CA ILE A 209 3.59 -6.90 10.74
C ILE A 209 4.86 -6.55 9.97
N LEU A 210 5.43 -5.35 10.19
CA LEU A 210 6.64 -4.93 9.49
C LEU A 210 7.79 -5.91 9.73
N THR A 211 8.02 -6.34 10.97
CA THR A 211 9.10 -7.26 11.32
C THR A 211 8.84 -8.68 10.84
N LYS A 212 7.59 -9.17 10.80
CA LYS A 212 7.32 -10.58 10.43
C LYS A 212 7.01 -10.79 8.95
N THR A 213 6.40 -9.82 8.27
CA THR A 213 5.92 -9.97 6.89
C THR A 213 6.67 -9.15 5.87
N VAL A 214 7.21 -7.97 6.23
CA VAL A 214 7.84 -7.06 5.26
C VAL A 214 9.35 -7.10 5.33
N LEU A 215 9.90 -6.98 6.54
CA LEU A 215 11.33 -6.81 6.80
C LEU A 215 11.95 -8.02 7.50
N GLY A 216 11.18 -9.05 7.86
CA GLY A 216 11.70 -10.18 8.63
C GLY A 216 12.83 -10.94 7.95
N ASP A 217 12.77 -11.02 6.63
CA ASP A 217 13.81 -11.65 5.82
C ASP A 217 15.02 -10.72 5.57
N TRP A 218 14.87 -9.42 5.85
CA TRP A 218 15.85 -8.36 5.59
C TRP A 218 16.48 -7.76 6.86
N LEU A 219 15.87 -7.97 8.03
CA LEU A 219 16.35 -7.45 9.31
C LEU A 219 17.34 -8.48 9.90
N PRO A 220 18.66 -8.17 9.93
CA PRO A 220 19.63 -9.02 10.60
C PRO A 220 19.20 -9.22 12.07
N THR A 221 19.03 -10.46 12.49
CA THR A 221 18.88 -10.76 13.91
C THR A 221 20.20 -10.41 14.58
N ALA A 222 20.17 -9.56 15.61
CA ALA A 222 21.37 -9.01 16.23
C ALA A 222 22.31 -10.08 16.83
N ASP A 223 21.83 -11.32 16.97
CA ASP A 223 22.59 -12.47 17.39
C ASP A 223 23.18 -13.16 16.16
N GLY A 224 24.47 -13.55 16.20
CA GLY A 224 25.21 -14.21 15.10
C GLY A 224 24.66 -15.56 14.58
N ASP A 225 23.37 -15.82 14.79
CA ASP A 225 22.55 -16.87 14.21
C ASP A 225 22.15 -16.62 12.76
N GLU A 226 22.45 -15.44 12.18
CA GLU A 226 22.16 -15.09 10.79
C GLU A 226 22.60 -16.16 9.79
N HIS A 227 23.85 -16.62 9.88
CA HIS A 227 24.39 -17.66 9.01
C HIS A 227 23.66 -18.99 9.20
N ARG A 228 23.27 -19.34 10.43
CA ARG A 228 22.54 -20.59 10.70
C ARG A 228 21.11 -20.53 10.19
N GLN A 229 20.43 -19.39 10.36
CA GLN A 229 19.08 -19.16 9.84
C GLN A 229 19.08 -19.17 8.31
N GLN A 230 20.03 -18.46 7.67
CA GLN A 230 20.21 -18.49 6.22
C GLN A 230 20.55 -19.90 5.71
N GLU A 231 21.41 -20.66 6.41
CA GLU A 231 21.69 -22.06 6.08
C GLU A 231 20.46 -22.94 6.21
N GLN A 232 19.65 -22.77 7.26
CA GLN A 232 18.40 -23.52 7.46
C GLN A 232 17.38 -23.21 6.36
N ILE A 233 17.22 -21.92 6.02
CA ILE A 233 16.36 -21.46 4.92
C ILE A 233 16.83 -22.07 3.60
N ALA A 234 18.13 -21.98 3.29
CA ALA A 234 18.73 -22.54 2.09
C ALA A 234 18.57 -24.06 2.03
N ARG A 235 18.77 -24.78 3.14
CA ARG A 235 18.55 -26.24 3.22
C ARG A 235 17.08 -26.59 2.97
N ARG A 236 16.15 -25.85 3.55
CA ARG A 236 14.71 -26.07 3.34
C ARG A 236 14.32 -25.84 1.88
N LEU A 237 14.79 -24.74 1.27
CA LEU A 237 14.59 -24.48 -0.16
C LEU A 237 15.18 -25.57 -1.04
N LEU A 238 16.39 -26.03 -0.74
CA LEU A 238 17.05 -27.09 -1.48
C LEU A 238 16.23 -28.39 -1.41
N GLN A 239 15.75 -28.77 -0.22
CA GLN A 239 14.94 -29.98 -0.03
C GLN A 239 13.61 -29.91 -0.78
N THR A 240 12.91 -28.77 -0.73
CA THR A 240 11.63 -28.61 -1.43
C THR A 240 11.79 -28.60 -2.95
N LEU A 241 12.86 -27.98 -3.46
CA LEU A 241 13.16 -28.00 -4.89
C LEU A 241 13.67 -29.37 -5.35
N GLN A 242 14.51 -30.05 -4.58
CA GLN A 242 15.04 -31.38 -4.92
C GLN A 242 13.95 -32.45 -5.01
N ALA A 243 12.88 -32.32 -4.22
CA ALA A 243 11.74 -33.23 -4.32
C ALA A 243 10.99 -33.11 -5.66
N ARG A 244 11.21 -32.02 -6.42
CA ARG A 244 10.42 -31.65 -7.61
C ARG A 244 11.29 -31.32 -8.83
N THR A 245 12.31 -32.13 -9.08
CA THR A 245 13.25 -31.94 -10.21
C THR A 245 12.56 -31.89 -11.58
N GLY A 246 11.42 -32.56 -11.75
CA GLY A 246 10.67 -32.57 -13.01
C GLY A 246 10.12 -31.21 -13.45
N THR A 247 9.92 -30.26 -12.52
CA THR A 247 9.35 -28.93 -12.82
C THR A 247 10.39 -27.82 -12.84
N HIS A 248 11.69 -28.14 -12.72
CA HIS A 248 12.76 -27.15 -12.71
C HIS A 248 12.88 -26.38 -14.03
N GLY A 249 12.66 -27.05 -15.17
CA GLY A 249 12.68 -26.38 -16.47
C GLY A 249 11.61 -25.29 -16.57
N ASP A 250 10.39 -25.60 -16.13
CA ASP A 250 9.28 -24.64 -16.10
C ASP A 250 9.57 -23.50 -15.12
N LEU A 251 10.08 -23.81 -13.93
CA LEU A 251 10.47 -22.80 -12.95
C LEU A 251 11.50 -21.82 -13.53
N LEU A 252 12.56 -22.31 -14.19
CA LEU A 252 13.59 -21.47 -14.79
C LEU A 252 13.02 -20.54 -15.87
N GLN A 253 12.07 -21.02 -16.68
CA GLN A 253 11.40 -20.18 -17.67
C GLN A 253 10.53 -19.10 -17.01
N GLN A 254 9.85 -19.42 -15.91
CA GLN A 254 8.99 -18.47 -15.20
C GLN A 254 9.77 -17.39 -14.45
N LEU A 255 11.05 -17.62 -14.11
CA LEU A 255 11.92 -16.60 -13.49
C LEU A 255 12.27 -15.44 -14.42
N LEU A 256 12.10 -15.63 -15.73
CA LEU A 256 12.35 -14.61 -16.74
C LEU A 256 11.05 -13.88 -17.10
N PRO A 257 11.12 -12.57 -17.37
CA PRO A 257 9.94 -11.83 -17.81
C PRO A 257 9.60 -12.21 -19.26
N PRO A 258 8.32 -12.14 -19.66
CA PRO A 258 7.94 -12.41 -21.04
C PRO A 258 8.54 -11.39 -22.00
N GLN A 259 8.98 -11.84 -23.18
CA GLN A 259 9.62 -10.99 -24.18
C GLN A 259 8.75 -9.80 -24.61
N GLU A 260 7.43 -10.00 -24.69
CA GLU A 260 6.46 -8.97 -25.04
C GLU A 260 6.51 -7.78 -24.06
N ALA A 261 6.66 -8.03 -22.76
CA ALA A 261 6.70 -6.98 -21.76
C ALA A 261 7.95 -6.09 -21.90
N LEU A 262 9.08 -6.68 -22.30
CA LEU A 262 10.31 -5.94 -22.58
C LEU A 262 10.24 -5.17 -23.89
N LEU A 263 9.61 -5.74 -24.93
CA LEU A 263 9.35 -5.04 -26.18
C LEU A 263 8.46 -3.82 -25.95
N HIS A 264 7.40 -3.96 -25.15
CA HIS A 264 6.55 -2.84 -24.77
C HIS A 264 7.33 -1.78 -23.98
N LEU A 265 8.23 -2.16 -23.07
CA LEU A 265 9.10 -1.20 -22.37
C LEU A 265 10.03 -0.45 -23.32
N TYR A 266 10.62 -1.12 -24.32
CA TYR A 266 11.51 -0.47 -25.27
C TYR A 266 10.76 0.51 -26.20
N GLN A 267 9.52 0.18 -26.55
CA GLN A 267 8.65 1.01 -27.40
C GLN A 267 7.97 2.16 -26.63
N GLN A 268 8.00 2.14 -25.30
CA GLN A 268 7.48 3.25 -24.52
C GLN A 268 8.40 4.46 -24.70
N PRO A 269 7.85 5.63 -25.08
CA PRO A 269 8.64 6.84 -25.16
C PRO A 269 9.24 7.12 -23.78
N ALA A 270 10.55 7.38 -23.74
CA ALA A 270 11.21 7.82 -22.52
C ALA A 270 10.38 8.98 -21.93
N PRO A 271 10.06 8.97 -20.61
CA PRO A 271 9.39 10.11 -20.01
C PRO A 271 10.23 11.33 -20.34
N LEU A 272 9.59 12.36 -20.93
CA LEU A 272 10.23 13.61 -21.28
C LEU A 272 10.97 14.10 -20.03
N ALA A 273 12.30 13.90 -20.01
CA ALA A 273 13.18 14.42 -18.98
C ALA A 273 13.27 15.93 -19.21
N GLY A 274 12.20 16.61 -18.84
CA GLY A 274 12.01 18.03 -18.94
C GLY A 274 11.21 18.47 -17.74
N ASP A 275 11.77 19.44 -17.03
CA ASP A 275 11.36 20.03 -15.76
C ASP A 275 10.00 20.78 -15.84
N ARG A 276 8.97 20.12 -16.38
CA ARG A 276 7.61 20.63 -16.39
C ARG A 276 6.72 19.63 -15.65
N PRO A 277 6.30 19.94 -14.40
CA PRO A 277 5.17 19.23 -13.84
C PRO A 277 4.02 19.34 -14.84
N LEU A 278 3.29 18.26 -15.04
CA LEU A 278 2.05 18.22 -15.81
C LEU A 278 1.05 19.21 -15.19
N GLY A 279 1.18 20.48 -15.55
CA GLY A 279 0.20 21.50 -15.30
C GLY A 279 -1.01 21.14 -16.14
N ILE A 280 -2.10 20.79 -15.46
CA ILE A 280 -3.44 20.74 -16.03
C ILE A 280 -3.71 22.15 -16.59
N GLY A 281 -3.40 22.35 -17.88
CA GLY A 281 -3.44 23.68 -18.49
C GLY A 281 -2.61 23.84 -19.76
N ILE A 282 -2.49 22.80 -20.60
CA ILE A 282 -1.96 22.96 -21.95
C ILE A 282 -3.03 22.46 -22.92
N GLU A 283 -3.50 23.37 -23.77
CA GLU A 283 -4.25 23.03 -24.98
C GLU A 283 -3.44 21.97 -25.75
N LEU A 284 -3.92 20.74 -25.71
CA LEU A 284 -3.45 19.68 -26.59
C LEU A 284 -3.74 20.14 -28.01
N ASP A 285 -2.73 20.64 -28.71
CA ASP A 285 -2.81 20.91 -30.13
C ASP A 285 -2.85 19.58 -30.89
N LEU A 286 -4.05 19.03 -31.01
CA LEU A 286 -4.38 17.78 -31.72
C LEU A 286 -4.18 17.92 -33.24
N LEU A 287 -3.80 19.10 -33.73
CA LEU A 287 -3.63 19.43 -35.15
C LEU A 287 -2.18 19.77 -35.50
N ALA A 288 -1.28 19.80 -34.51
CA ALA A 288 0.15 19.85 -34.78
C ALA A 288 0.51 18.62 -35.62
N PRO A 289 1.18 18.77 -36.79
CA PRO A 289 1.62 17.62 -37.54
C PRO A 289 2.49 16.79 -36.60
N LEU A 290 2.17 15.50 -36.41
CA LEU A 290 3.05 14.57 -35.69
C LEU A 290 4.44 14.82 -36.26
N ALA A 291 5.33 15.42 -35.46
CA ALA A 291 6.73 15.49 -35.83
C ALA A 291 7.09 14.05 -36.14
N ALA A 292 7.41 13.78 -37.41
CA ALA A 292 7.68 12.44 -37.92
C ALA A 292 8.54 11.74 -36.89
N GLY A 293 8.00 10.66 -36.31
CA GLY A 293 8.54 10.02 -35.11
C GLY A 293 10.04 9.89 -35.24
N GLY A 294 10.78 10.78 -34.57
CA GLY A 294 12.19 10.56 -34.37
C GLY A 294 12.26 9.25 -33.60
N ASP A 295 12.96 8.28 -34.17
CA ASP A 295 13.37 7.04 -33.51
C ASP A 295 14.20 7.40 -32.27
N SER A 296 13.52 7.91 -31.24
CA SER A 296 14.09 8.18 -29.93
C SER A 296 14.12 6.84 -29.20
N SER A 297 15.00 5.96 -29.70
CA SER A 297 15.45 4.81 -28.92
C SER A 297 15.80 5.33 -27.52
N PRO A 298 15.22 4.76 -26.46
CA PRO A 298 15.57 5.18 -25.11
C PRO A 298 17.08 5.01 -24.93
N PRO A 299 17.77 5.93 -24.24
CA PRO A 299 19.19 5.75 -23.99
C PRO A 299 19.42 4.38 -23.31
N ALA A 300 20.45 3.66 -23.76
CA ALA A 300 20.71 2.27 -23.34
C ALA A 300 20.73 2.10 -21.81
N SER A 301 21.22 3.11 -21.08
CA SER A 301 21.20 3.15 -19.62
C SER A 301 19.80 3.23 -19.01
N SER A 302 18.89 4.05 -19.57
CA SER A 302 17.51 4.13 -19.08
C SER A 302 16.73 2.85 -19.38
N PHE A 303 16.99 2.24 -20.54
CA PHE A 303 16.39 0.96 -20.89
C PHE A 303 16.89 -0.15 -19.95
N ALA A 304 18.20 -0.25 -19.69
CA ALA A 304 18.77 -1.21 -18.75
C ALA A 304 18.15 -1.09 -17.35
N ASP A 305 18.01 0.15 -16.83
CA ASP A 305 17.38 0.39 -15.53
C ASP A 305 15.89 0.01 -15.53
N ALA A 306 15.16 0.25 -16.64
CA ALA A 306 13.76 -0.13 -16.78
C ALA A 306 13.59 -1.66 -16.85
N VAL A 307 14.44 -2.35 -17.60
CA VAL A 307 14.50 -3.82 -17.69
C VAL A 307 14.72 -4.42 -16.30
N LEU A 308 15.70 -3.92 -15.55
CA LEU A 308 16.02 -4.42 -14.22
C LEU A 308 14.85 -4.21 -13.25
N ARG A 309 14.21 -3.03 -13.26
CA ARG A 309 13.01 -2.77 -12.44
C ARG A 309 11.85 -3.71 -12.79
N LEU A 310 11.61 -3.96 -14.08
CA LEU A 310 10.57 -4.87 -14.52
C LEU A 310 10.86 -6.29 -14.05
N TRP A 311 12.10 -6.75 -14.18
CA TRP A 311 12.49 -8.09 -13.75
C TRP A 311 12.36 -8.26 -12.23
N LEU A 312 12.79 -7.28 -11.44
CA LEU A 312 12.61 -7.30 -9.97
C LEU A 312 11.12 -7.34 -9.58
N ALA A 313 10.28 -6.55 -10.25
CA ALA A 313 8.84 -6.57 -10.03
C ALA A 313 8.21 -7.91 -10.44
N HIS A 314 8.70 -8.51 -11.53
CA HIS A 314 8.29 -9.84 -11.98
C HIS A 314 8.62 -10.90 -10.93
N LEU A 315 9.85 -10.96 -10.45
CA LEU A 315 10.28 -11.92 -9.41
C LEU A 315 9.44 -11.82 -8.14
N ARG A 316 9.15 -10.60 -7.67
CA ARG A 316 8.31 -10.38 -6.48
C ARG A 316 6.86 -10.83 -6.69
N ARG A 317 6.31 -10.65 -7.89
CA ARG A 317 4.95 -11.08 -8.25
C ARG A 317 4.83 -12.59 -8.47
N LEU A 318 5.92 -13.29 -8.78
CA LEU A 318 5.90 -14.74 -8.98
C LEU A 318 5.40 -15.48 -7.75
N ALA A 319 5.77 -15.02 -6.56
CA ALA A 319 5.34 -15.63 -5.32
C ALA A 319 3.84 -15.44 -5.03
N ASP A 320 3.22 -14.38 -5.54
CA ASP A 320 1.77 -14.15 -5.41
C ASP A 320 0.94 -14.95 -6.44
N ASN A 321 1.58 -15.54 -7.44
CA ASN A 321 0.90 -16.26 -8.51
C ASN A 321 0.42 -17.65 -8.05
N ARG A 322 -0.81 -17.69 -7.52
CA ARG A 322 -1.48 -18.93 -7.06
C ARG A 322 -1.65 -20.01 -8.15
N ALA A 323 -1.64 -19.64 -9.44
CA ALA A 323 -1.73 -20.63 -10.52
C ALA A 323 -0.38 -21.35 -10.67
N LEU A 324 0.72 -20.60 -10.65
CA LEU A 324 2.08 -21.13 -10.70
C LEU A 324 2.42 -21.95 -9.45
N GLN A 325 1.99 -21.52 -8.26
CA GLN A 325 2.13 -22.32 -7.03
C GLN A 325 1.49 -23.71 -7.18
N ARG A 326 0.29 -23.79 -7.78
CA ARG A 326 -0.41 -25.06 -8.01
C ARG A 326 0.26 -25.92 -9.08
N GLN A 327 0.81 -25.30 -10.13
CA GLN A 327 1.49 -26.02 -11.22
C GLN A 327 2.83 -26.59 -10.77
N LEU A 328 3.63 -25.82 -10.03
CA LEU A 328 4.93 -26.26 -9.53
C LEU A 328 4.81 -27.05 -8.22
N ASP A 329 3.62 -27.08 -7.62
CA ASP A 329 3.32 -27.63 -6.28
C ASP A 329 4.07 -26.89 -5.14
N ILE A 330 4.73 -25.76 -5.41
CA ILE A 330 5.58 -25.01 -4.45
C ILE A 330 4.75 -24.00 -3.64
N ASP A 331 4.96 -23.99 -2.32
CA ASP A 331 4.36 -23.02 -1.40
C ASP A 331 4.88 -21.60 -1.70
N GLY A 332 3.99 -20.59 -1.61
CA GLY A 332 4.30 -19.19 -1.90
C GLY A 332 5.45 -18.65 -1.06
N ARG A 333 5.60 -19.13 0.19
CA ARG A 333 6.74 -18.77 1.04
C ARG A 333 8.08 -19.23 0.45
N CYS A 334 8.13 -20.42 -0.15
CA CYS A 334 9.36 -20.91 -0.79
C CYS A 334 9.70 -20.10 -2.05
N LEU A 335 8.69 -19.69 -2.82
CA LEU A 335 8.89 -18.84 -4.00
C LEU A 335 9.36 -17.43 -3.61
N ASN A 336 8.82 -16.84 -2.54
CA ASN A 336 9.30 -15.55 -2.02
C ASN A 336 10.78 -15.61 -1.64
N LEU A 337 11.16 -16.61 -0.85
CA LEU A 337 12.55 -16.80 -0.44
C LEU A 337 13.49 -17.04 -1.64
N LEU A 338 13.02 -17.76 -2.66
CA LEU A 338 13.78 -17.94 -3.92
C LEU A 338 13.93 -16.60 -4.66
N ALA A 339 12.86 -15.83 -4.82
CA ALA A 339 12.90 -14.52 -5.45
C ALA A 339 13.87 -13.58 -4.72
N ASP A 340 13.78 -13.49 -3.39
CA ASP A 340 14.65 -12.62 -2.60
C ASP A 340 16.12 -13.04 -2.65
N THR A 341 16.41 -14.34 -2.63
CA THR A 341 17.80 -14.83 -2.77
C THR A 341 18.37 -14.54 -4.15
N LEU A 342 17.57 -14.68 -5.22
CA LEU A 342 17.98 -14.29 -6.57
C LEU A 342 18.19 -12.79 -6.72
N ILE A 343 17.30 -11.98 -6.16
CA ILE A 343 17.43 -10.51 -6.16
C ILE A 343 18.74 -10.13 -5.45
N ASN A 344 19.00 -10.67 -4.27
CA ASN A 344 20.24 -10.42 -3.54
C ASN A 344 21.48 -10.87 -4.31
N ALA A 345 21.44 -12.04 -4.95
CA ALA A 345 22.52 -12.52 -5.79
C ALA A 345 22.75 -11.60 -7.01
N ALA A 346 21.67 -11.10 -7.63
CA ALA A 346 21.74 -10.18 -8.75
C ALA A 346 22.45 -8.88 -8.40
N TRP A 347 22.15 -8.30 -7.24
CA TRP A 347 22.84 -7.11 -6.74
C TRP A 347 24.31 -7.40 -6.42
N ARG A 348 24.61 -8.51 -5.76
CA ARG A 348 25.99 -8.90 -5.41
C ARG A 348 26.87 -9.16 -6.63
N LEU A 349 26.30 -9.71 -7.69
CA LEU A 349 26.99 -10.04 -8.93
C LEU A 349 26.94 -8.89 -9.97
N GLY A 350 26.27 -7.79 -9.64
CA GLY A 350 26.26 -6.56 -10.45
C GLY A 350 25.56 -6.73 -11.81
N ILE A 351 24.39 -7.40 -11.86
CA ILE A 351 23.62 -7.54 -13.11
C ILE A 351 23.30 -6.18 -13.74
N ASP A 352 23.09 -5.15 -12.92
CA ASP A 352 22.83 -3.79 -13.40
C ASP A 352 23.95 -3.28 -14.31
N ARG A 353 25.22 -3.55 -13.96
CA ARG A 353 26.37 -3.21 -14.79
C ARG A 353 26.42 -4.08 -16.04
N GLN A 354 26.22 -5.40 -15.89
CA GLN A 354 26.23 -6.33 -17.03
C GLN A 354 25.17 -5.98 -18.07
N LEU A 355 23.96 -5.60 -17.65
CA LEU A 355 22.90 -5.14 -18.55
C LEU A 355 23.28 -3.83 -19.25
N ARG A 356 23.80 -2.84 -18.52
CA ARG A 356 24.23 -1.57 -19.12
C ARG A 356 25.35 -1.77 -20.13
N ASP A 357 26.35 -2.58 -19.81
CA ASP A 357 27.50 -2.82 -20.69
C ASP A 357 27.08 -3.58 -21.96
N ALA A 358 26.22 -4.61 -21.82
CA ALA A 358 25.71 -5.36 -22.96
C ALA A 358 24.85 -4.49 -23.90
N LEU A 359 23.98 -3.64 -23.33
CA LEU A 359 23.09 -2.77 -24.10
C LEU A 359 23.80 -1.52 -24.65
N ALA A 360 24.94 -1.12 -24.07
CA ALA A 360 25.77 -0.03 -24.59
C ALA A 360 26.63 -0.46 -25.78
N THR A 361 27.00 -1.74 -25.85
CA THR A 361 27.90 -2.28 -26.87
C THR A 361 27.21 -2.52 -28.22
N ASP A 362 25.91 -2.84 -28.20
CA ASP A 362 25.10 -3.06 -29.40
C ASP A 362 23.98 -2.02 -29.44
N SER A 363 23.91 -1.21 -30.49
CA SER A 363 22.81 -0.26 -30.73
C SER A 363 21.92 -0.80 -31.84
N GLY A 364 21.09 -1.79 -31.49
CA GLY A 364 20.25 -2.55 -32.42
C GLY A 364 18.77 -2.18 -32.37
N ASN A 365 17.98 -2.78 -33.27
CA ASN A 365 16.51 -2.68 -33.26
C ASN A 365 15.92 -3.17 -31.91
N ALA A 366 14.70 -2.72 -31.58
CA ALA A 366 13.98 -3.07 -30.34
C ALA A 366 14.03 -4.57 -29.99
N GLN A 367 13.88 -5.43 -31.00
CA GLN A 367 13.88 -6.88 -30.83
C GLN A 367 15.26 -7.44 -30.49
N ARG A 368 16.34 -6.87 -31.05
CA ARG A 368 17.71 -7.25 -30.69
C ARG A 368 18.06 -6.82 -29.27
N GLN A 369 17.77 -5.56 -28.93
CA GLN A 369 17.97 -5.03 -27.57
C GLN A 369 17.23 -5.84 -26.52
N THR A 370 15.98 -6.20 -26.81
CA THR A 370 15.18 -7.05 -25.92
C THR A 370 15.77 -8.46 -25.82
N SER A 371 16.22 -9.06 -26.93
CA SER A 371 16.84 -10.39 -26.89
C SER A 371 18.17 -10.39 -26.13
N LEU A 372 18.96 -9.32 -26.21
CA LEU A 372 20.20 -9.17 -25.46
C LEU A 372 19.92 -9.04 -23.96
N ALA A 373 18.95 -8.20 -23.59
CA ALA A 373 18.49 -8.07 -22.20
C ALA A 373 18.01 -9.42 -21.64
N LEU A 374 17.20 -10.17 -22.40
CA LEU A 374 16.78 -11.52 -22.02
C LEU A 374 17.94 -12.51 -21.94
N GLY A 375 18.93 -12.41 -22.83
CA GLY A 375 20.14 -13.22 -22.79
C GLY A 375 20.92 -13.03 -21.50
N VAL A 376 21.19 -11.78 -21.12
CA VAL A 376 21.90 -11.46 -19.87
C VAL A 376 21.14 -11.97 -18.64
N LEU A 377 19.82 -11.74 -18.59
CA LEU A 377 18.98 -12.25 -17.49
C LEU A 377 18.92 -13.79 -17.48
N GLY A 378 18.80 -14.41 -18.65
CA GLY A 378 18.75 -15.86 -18.82
C GLY A 378 20.04 -16.55 -18.41
N ASP A 379 21.19 -16.01 -18.83
CA ASP A 379 22.51 -16.49 -18.44
C ASP A 379 22.72 -16.37 -16.93
N PHE A 380 22.27 -15.26 -16.32
CA PHE A 380 22.29 -15.13 -14.88
C PHE A 380 21.42 -16.18 -14.19
N VAL A 381 20.18 -16.38 -14.61
CA VAL A 381 19.27 -17.35 -13.99
C VAL A 381 19.76 -18.79 -14.16
N ALA A 382 20.35 -19.12 -15.31
CA ALA A 382 20.86 -20.45 -15.61
C ALA A 382 22.17 -20.77 -14.86
N TRP A 383 23.09 -19.81 -14.77
CA TRP A 383 24.46 -20.05 -14.32
C TRP A 383 24.84 -19.32 -13.02
N LEU A 384 24.00 -18.40 -12.53
CA LEU A 384 24.21 -17.61 -11.31
C LEU A 384 25.58 -16.90 -11.27
N GLY A 385 26.06 -16.45 -12.44
CA GLY A 385 27.35 -15.78 -12.61
C GLY A 385 28.58 -16.70 -12.71
N PHE A 386 28.44 -18.01 -12.46
CA PHE A 386 29.58 -18.94 -12.50
C PHE A 386 30.12 -19.21 -13.91
N GLN A 387 29.36 -18.88 -14.97
CA GLN A 387 29.84 -18.97 -16.35
C GLN A 387 31.09 -18.11 -16.58
N GLN A 388 31.16 -16.94 -15.94
CA GLN A 388 32.27 -15.99 -16.06
C GLN A 388 33.43 -16.33 -15.12
N CYS A 389 33.22 -17.19 -14.12
CA CYS A 389 34.27 -17.65 -13.21
C CYS A 389 35.11 -18.77 -13.86
N PRO A 390 36.45 -18.74 -13.75
CA PRO A 390 37.29 -19.82 -14.27
C PRO A 390 37.04 -21.13 -13.49
N PRO A 391 37.18 -22.32 -14.13
CA PRO A 391 36.88 -23.62 -13.51
C PRO A 391 37.46 -23.85 -12.11
N PRO A 392 38.72 -23.49 -11.77
CA PRO A 392 39.29 -23.76 -10.44
C PRO A 392 38.67 -22.90 -9.31
N GLN A 393 37.97 -21.82 -9.63
CA GLN A 393 37.31 -20.97 -8.64
C GLN A 393 35.83 -21.33 -8.43
N ARG A 394 35.30 -22.25 -9.25
CA ARG A 394 33.92 -22.72 -9.14
C ARG A 394 33.80 -23.75 -8.01
N PRO A 395 32.69 -23.75 -7.26
CA PRO A 395 32.47 -24.75 -6.22
C PRO A 395 32.39 -26.16 -6.81
N ALA A 396 32.75 -27.16 -5.99
CA ALA A 396 32.74 -28.56 -6.40
C ALA A 396 31.32 -29.06 -6.68
N SER A 397 31.13 -29.79 -7.78
CA SER A 397 29.88 -30.44 -8.11
C SER A 397 29.57 -31.57 -7.13
N ARG A 398 28.32 -31.62 -6.63
CA ARG A 398 27.83 -32.74 -5.81
C ARG A 398 27.37 -33.93 -6.64
N ILE A 399 27.17 -33.74 -7.95
CA ILE A 399 26.72 -34.79 -8.88
C ILE A 399 27.94 -35.47 -9.53
N HIS A 400 28.92 -34.68 -9.96
CA HIS A 400 30.18 -35.16 -10.53
C HIS A 400 31.32 -34.94 -9.53
N GLN A 401 31.59 -35.95 -8.70
CA GLN A 401 32.64 -35.88 -7.69
C GLN A 401 33.99 -35.56 -8.34
N GLY A 402 34.68 -34.55 -7.82
CA GLY A 402 36.00 -34.12 -8.31
C GLY A 402 35.99 -33.11 -9.47
N GLN A 403 34.82 -32.73 -10.00
CA GLN A 403 34.71 -31.69 -11.03
C GLN A 403 34.01 -30.42 -10.50
N PRO A 404 34.43 -29.21 -10.94
CA PRO A 404 33.69 -27.99 -10.63
C PRO A 404 32.30 -27.98 -11.27
N ILE A 405 31.37 -27.19 -10.73
CA ILE A 405 30.04 -27.00 -11.35
C ILE A 405 30.15 -26.39 -12.76
N PHE A 406 29.18 -26.73 -13.62
CA PHE A 406 29.03 -26.16 -14.97
C PHE A 406 30.25 -26.37 -15.89
N VAL A 407 30.97 -27.47 -15.70
CA VAL A 407 32.01 -27.92 -16.64
C VAL A 407 31.36 -28.80 -17.70
N SER A 408 31.60 -28.51 -18.98
CA SER A 408 31.15 -29.35 -20.08
C SER A 408 31.85 -30.71 -20.00
N PRO A 409 31.10 -31.84 -20.06
CA PRO A 409 31.68 -33.19 -19.94
C PRO A 409 32.72 -33.51 -21.03
N HIS A 410 32.77 -32.74 -22.11
CA HIS A 410 33.67 -32.94 -23.25
C HIS A 410 35.05 -32.30 -23.13
N ALA A 411 35.35 -31.53 -22.07
CA ALA A 411 36.68 -30.91 -21.91
C ALA A 411 37.73 -31.84 -21.25
N SER A 412 37.33 -33.02 -20.77
CA SER A 412 38.21 -33.95 -20.05
C SER A 412 38.82 -35.06 -20.93
N SER A 413 38.98 -34.82 -22.24
CA SER A 413 39.65 -35.74 -23.16
C SER A 413 40.59 -34.97 -24.10
N GLY A 414 41.45 -34.13 -23.53
CA GLY A 414 42.55 -33.47 -24.23
C GLY A 414 43.85 -33.83 -23.55
N ASP A 415 44.36 -35.03 -23.83
CA ASP A 415 45.70 -35.45 -23.45
C ASP A 415 46.71 -34.56 -24.20
N PRO A 416 47.59 -33.78 -23.53
CA PRO A 416 48.64 -33.05 -24.21
C PRO A 416 49.79 -34.02 -24.48
N ALA A 417 49.63 -34.88 -25.47
CA ALA A 417 50.74 -35.66 -26.01
C ALA A 417 51.66 -34.73 -26.80
N THR A 418 52.62 -34.15 -26.09
CA THR A 418 54.02 -33.95 -26.48
C THR A 418 54.33 -34.22 -27.95
N VAL A 419 54.21 -33.19 -28.80
CA VAL A 419 54.97 -33.14 -30.05
C VAL A 419 56.29 -32.46 -29.72
N ALA A 420 57.31 -33.29 -29.49
CA ALA A 420 58.70 -32.84 -29.38
C ALA A 420 59.20 -32.33 -30.74
N PRO A 421 60.12 -31.35 -30.77
CA PRO A 421 60.73 -30.86 -32.01
C PRO A 421 61.88 -31.77 -32.43
N ASP A 422 61.85 -32.29 -33.66
CA ASP A 422 63.01 -32.95 -34.28
C ASP A 422 64.04 -31.91 -34.75
N PRO A 423 65.34 -32.05 -34.40
CA PRO A 423 66.40 -31.22 -34.95
C PRO A 423 67.04 -31.85 -36.20
N ALA A 424 67.12 -31.04 -37.26
CA ALA A 424 68.09 -31.01 -38.36
C ALA A 424 68.84 -32.31 -38.79
N GLY A 425 68.59 -32.72 -40.04
CA GLY A 425 69.40 -33.69 -40.79
C GLY A 425 69.43 -33.39 -42.30
N ASN A 426 70.40 -32.59 -42.70
CA ASN A 426 70.74 -32.14 -44.05
C ASN A 426 71.14 -33.29 -45.00
N ARG A 427 70.65 -33.32 -46.27
CA ARG A 427 71.46 -33.54 -47.51
C ARG A 427 70.63 -33.73 -48.80
N ALA A 428 71.05 -32.95 -49.82
CA ALA A 428 71.20 -33.24 -51.26
C ALA A 428 69.97 -33.80 -52.04
N GLY A 429 69.53 -33.24 -53.15
CA GLY A 429 70.29 -32.68 -54.26
C GLY A 429 70.16 -33.61 -55.46
N GLN A 430 69.14 -33.42 -56.30
CA GLN A 430 69.10 -33.52 -57.77
C GLN A 430 67.67 -33.34 -58.27
#